data_AF-M5ANW7-F1
#
_entry.id   AF-M5ANW7-F1
#
_cell.length_a   1.000
_cell.length_b   1.000
_cell.length_c   1.000
_cell.angle_alpha   90.00
_cell.angle_beta   90.00
_cell.angle_gamma   90.00
#
_symmetry.space_group_name_H-M   'P 1'
#
loop_
_entity.id
_entity.type
_entity.pdbx_description
1 polymer ?
#
loop_
_entity_poly.entity_id
_entity_poly.type
_entity_poly.pdbx_seq_one_letter_code
_entity_poly.pdbx_strand_id
1 'polypeptide(L)'
;TGRSLTEENLRFLAEKAFRTQVNDYSGMMLSWSQFCKEPLPERNFTFWEWFYAVMKLTREHLRGPWNDGYILGFVRKKQAEEMLSACANGTFLLRFSDSELGGVTIAWVGEQTEVFMLQPF
;
A
#
# COMPACT_ATOMS: atom_id res chain seq x y z
N THR A 1 -13.59 -2.17 8.38
CA THR A 1 -13.18 -0.88 7.78
C THR A 1 -14.35 -0.22 7.07
N GLY A 2 -15.16 -0.93 6.28
CA GLY A 2 -16.49 -0.47 5.80
C GLY A 2 -16.61 -0.52 4.28
N ARG A 3 -15.53 -0.13 3.58
CA ARG A 3 -15.30 -0.36 2.15
C ARG A 3 -14.48 -1.64 1.92
N SER A 4 -14.88 -2.43 0.92
CA SER A 4 -14.17 -3.64 0.45
C SER A 4 -12.90 -3.29 -0.31
N LEU A 5 -11.95 -4.23 -0.37
CA LEU A 5 -10.76 -4.11 -1.20
C LEU A 5 -11.14 -4.23 -2.67
N THR A 6 -10.55 -3.37 -3.52
CA THR A 6 -10.67 -3.47 -4.98
C THR A 6 -9.78 -4.59 -5.52
N GLU A 7 -9.99 -4.99 -6.77
CA GLU A 7 -9.14 -5.96 -7.45
C GLU A 7 -7.66 -5.50 -7.50
N GLU A 8 -7.43 -4.20 -7.72
CA GLU A 8 -6.09 -3.61 -7.67
C GLU A 8 -5.46 -3.72 -6.28
N ASN A 9 -6.25 -3.51 -5.21
CA ASN A 9 -5.75 -3.70 -3.84
C ASN A 9 -5.38 -5.16 -3.59
N LEU A 10 -6.22 -6.10 -4.05
CA LEU A 10 -5.94 -7.53 -3.91
C LEU A 10 -4.69 -7.94 -4.68
N ARG A 11 -4.49 -7.41 -5.89
CA ARG A 11 -3.27 -7.63 -6.69
C ARG A 11 -2.02 -7.12 -5.98
N PHE A 12 -2.07 -5.91 -5.43
CA PHE A 12 -0.97 -5.36 -4.62
C PHE A 12 -0.64 -6.27 -3.42
N LEU A 13 -1.67 -6.71 -2.70
CA LEU A 13 -1.50 -7.57 -1.54
C LEU A 13 -0.91 -8.94 -1.92
N ALA A 14 -1.34 -9.52 -3.04
CA ALA A 14 -0.80 -10.76 -3.57
C ALA A 14 0.68 -10.61 -3.93
N GLU A 15 1.03 -9.60 -4.73
CA GLU A 15 2.43 -9.31 -5.07
C GLU A 15 3.32 -9.17 -3.83
N LYS A 16 2.83 -8.45 -2.81
CA LYS A 16 3.56 -8.24 -1.56
C LYS A 16 3.69 -9.53 -0.73
N ALA A 17 2.64 -10.32 -0.63
CA ALA A 17 2.63 -11.58 0.12
C ALA A 17 3.52 -12.65 -0.55
N PHE A 18 3.40 -12.80 -1.86
CA PHE A 18 4.19 -13.76 -2.64
C PHE A 18 5.61 -13.29 -2.95
N ARG A 19 5.92 -12.00 -2.72
CA ARG A 19 7.23 -11.39 -2.99
C ARG A 19 7.66 -11.52 -4.46
N THR A 20 6.69 -11.62 -5.36
CA THR A 20 6.90 -11.81 -6.80
C THR A 20 5.82 -11.07 -7.58
N GLN A 21 6.19 -10.52 -8.73
CA GLN A 21 5.27 -9.87 -9.66
C GLN A 21 4.96 -10.83 -10.80
N VAL A 22 3.70 -11.29 -10.85
CA VAL A 22 3.17 -12.12 -11.93
C VAL A 22 1.82 -11.56 -12.38
N ASN A 23 1.36 -12.01 -13.55
CA ASN A 23 0.10 -11.55 -14.12
C ASN A 23 -1.13 -12.21 -13.47
N ASP A 24 -0.98 -13.41 -12.92
CA ASP A 24 -2.06 -14.17 -12.30
C ASP A 24 -1.56 -14.93 -11.06
N TYR A 25 -2.32 -14.83 -9.97
CA TYR A 25 -2.08 -15.47 -8.68
C TYR A 25 -3.09 -16.57 -8.35
N SER A 26 -4.12 -16.78 -9.19
CA SER A 26 -5.28 -17.63 -8.90
C SER A 26 -4.96 -19.09 -8.56
N GLY A 27 -3.86 -19.63 -9.10
CA GLY A 27 -3.38 -20.99 -8.84
C GLY A 27 -2.20 -21.08 -7.87
N MET A 28 -1.75 -19.97 -7.28
CA MET A 28 -0.58 -19.95 -6.39
C MET A 28 -0.97 -20.29 -4.95
N MET A 29 -0.14 -21.07 -4.27
CA MET A 29 -0.31 -21.37 -2.86
C MET A 29 0.62 -20.51 -2.01
N LEU A 30 0.05 -19.74 -1.08
CA LEU A 30 0.81 -18.97 -0.10
C LEU A 30 1.01 -19.83 1.15
N SER A 31 2.26 -20.11 1.53
CA SER A 31 2.53 -20.89 2.72
C SER A 31 2.23 -20.09 4.00
N TRP A 32 1.95 -20.80 5.10
CA TRP A 32 1.83 -20.16 6.42
C TRP A 32 3.11 -19.40 6.82
N SER A 33 4.28 -19.94 6.44
CA SER A 33 5.55 -19.28 6.74
C SER A 33 5.68 -17.95 6.00
N GLN A 34 5.36 -17.92 4.70
CA GLN A 34 5.37 -16.70 3.90
C GLN A 34 4.36 -15.66 4.41
N PHE A 35 3.20 -16.10 4.87
CA PHE A 35 2.14 -15.22 5.36
C PHE A 35 2.49 -14.54 6.68
N CYS A 36 3.02 -15.25 7.67
CA CYS A 36 3.15 -14.71 9.03
C CYS A 36 4.35 -15.19 9.85
N LYS A 37 5.35 -15.88 9.28
CA LYS A 37 6.58 -16.25 10.01
C LYS A 37 7.84 -15.63 9.43
N GLU A 38 7.94 -15.62 8.10
CA GLU A 38 9.08 -15.09 7.39
C GLU A 38 8.91 -13.58 7.18
N PRO A 39 9.93 -12.76 7.51
CA PRO A 39 9.86 -11.34 7.27
C PRO A 39 9.77 -11.03 5.77
N LEU A 40 9.17 -9.88 5.44
CA LEU A 40 9.22 -9.34 4.09
C LEU A 40 10.67 -8.98 3.70
N PRO A 41 11.03 -9.03 2.41
CA PRO A 41 12.36 -8.64 1.94
C PRO A 41 12.75 -7.24 2.46
N GLU A 42 13.96 -7.12 3.01
CA GLU A 42 14.50 -5.87 3.56
C GLU A 42 13.69 -5.28 4.74
N ARG A 43 12.85 -6.10 5.40
CA ARG A 43 12.06 -5.70 6.57
C ARG A 43 12.31 -6.65 7.73
N ASN A 44 11.95 -6.18 8.93
CA ASN A 44 12.00 -6.96 10.17
C ASN A 44 10.62 -7.43 10.63
N PHE A 45 9.62 -7.37 9.75
CA PHE A 45 8.23 -7.76 10.01
C PHE A 45 7.68 -8.60 8.86
N THR A 46 6.70 -9.44 9.17
CA THR A 46 6.01 -10.35 8.25
C THR A 46 4.91 -9.63 7.46
N PHE A 47 4.38 -10.29 6.42
CA PHE A 47 3.23 -9.77 5.69
C PHE A 47 2.02 -9.53 6.60
N TRP A 48 1.69 -10.51 7.46
CA TRP A 48 0.55 -10.41 8.36
C TRP A 48 0.69 -9.25 9.36
N GLU A 49 1.85 -9.06 9.97
CA GLU A 49 2.07 -7.95 10.91
C GLU A 49 1.86 -6.59 10.24
N TRP A 50 2.40 -6.42 9.02
CA TRP A 50 2.18 -5.23 8.22
C TRP A 50 0.70 -5.02 7.87
N PHE A 51 0.05 -6.06 7.35
CA PHE A 51 -1.35 -5.95 6.91
C PHE A 51 -2.29 -5.67 8.08
N TYR A 52 -2.04 -6.34 9.22
CA TYR A 52 -2.79 -6.10 10.44
C TYR A 52 -2.60 -4.68 10.98
N ALA A 53 -1.37 -4.16 10.96
CA ALA A 53 -1.11 -2.78 11.37
C ALA A 53 -1.85 -1.76 10.47
N VAL A 54 -1.88 -1.98 9.15
CA VAL A 54 -2.67 -1.18 8.21
C VAL A 54 -4.17 -1.27 8.51
N MET A 55 -4.69 -2.47 8.78
CA MET A 55 -6.10 -2.65 9.17
C MET A 55 -6.43 -1.90 10.46
N LYS A 56 -5.54 -1.95 11.46
CA LYS A 56 -5.70 -1.28 12.74
C LYS A 56 -5.72 0.23 12.55
N LEU A 57 -4.73 0.81 11.86
CA LEU A 57 -4.68 2.23 11.50
C LEU A 57 -5.97 2.67 10.80
N THR A 58 -6.39 1.89 9.79
CA THR A 58 -7.57 2.21 9.00
C THR A 58 -8.83 2.21 9.85
N ARG A 59 -8.96 1.26 10.79
CA ARG A 59 -10.11 1.16 11.68
C ARG A 59 -10.15 2.29 12.71
N GLU A 60 -9.00 2.61 13.30
CA GLU A 60 -8.90 3.52 14.46
C GLU A 60 -8.84 4.99 14.05
N HIS A 61 -8.17 5.31 12.94
CA HIS A 61 -7.85 6.69 12.57
C HIS A 61 -8.37 7.12 11.20
N LEU A 62 -8.50 6.19 10.24
CA LEU A 62 -8.78 6.54 8.84
C LEU A 62 -10.11 6.00 8.31
N ARG A 63 -11.03 5.62 9.21
CA ARG A 63 -12.27 4.92 8.83
C ARG A 63 -13.15 5.75 7.89
N GLY A 64 -13.33 7.04 8.17
CA GLY A 64 -14.12 7.94 7.32
C GLY A 64 -13.50 8.07 5.92
N PRO A 65 -12.27 8.61 5.80
CA PRO A 65 -11.60 8.77 4.51
C PRO A 65 -11.45 7.47 3.70
N TRP A 66 -11.28 6.33 4.37
CA TRP A 66 -11.26 5.02 3.70
C TRP A 66 -12.60 4.67 3.06
N ASN A 67 -13.71 4.87 3.78
CA ASN A 67 -15.05 4.55 3.30
C ASN A 67 -15.51 5.50 2.20
N ASP A 68 -15.11 6.77 2.29
CA ASP A 68 -15.42 7.79 1.28
C ASP A 68 -14.56 7.65 0.01
N GLY A 69 -13.54 6.80 0.04
CA GLY A 69 -12.70 6.51 -1.12
C GLY A 69 -11.53 7.47 -1.32
N TYR A 70 -11.24 8.36 -0.36
CA TYR A 70 -10.16 9.35 -0.46
C TYR A 70 -8.76 8.77 -0.24
N ILE A 71 -8.67 7.55 0.31
CA ILE A 71 -7.40 6.84 0.47
C ILE A 71 -7.25 5.81 -0.63
N LEU A 72 -6.22 5.96 -1.45
CA LEU A 72 -5.85 4.95 -2.45
C LEU A 72 -5.25 3.72 -1.77
N GLY A 73 -4.41 3.94 -0.74
CA GLY A 73 -4.00 2.91 0.21
C GLY A 73 -2.96 1.93 -0.35
N PHE A 74 -3.42 0.89 -1.03
CA PHE A 74 -2.58 -0.21 -1.51
C PHE A 74 -1.98 0.09 -2.89
N VAL A 75 -0.91 0.90 -2.89
CA VAL A 75 -0.17 1.29 -4.11
C VAL A 75 1.32 1.36 -3.82
N ARG A 76 2.15 0.85 -4.74
CA ARG A 76 3.61 0.86 -4.59
C ARG A 76 4.16 2.27 -4.77
N LYS A 77 5.33 2.54 -4.18
CA LYS A 77 6.06 3.80 -4.41
C LYS A 77 6.21 4.12 -5.91
N LYS A 78 6.75 3.18 -6.69
CA LYS A 78 6.95 3.36 -8.14
C LYS A 78 5.64 3.61 -8.91
N GLN A 79 4.57 2.87 -8.56
CA GLN A 79 3.27 3.05 -9.21
C GLN A 79 2.66 4.42 -8.87
N ALA A 80 2.80 4.88 -7.62
CA ALA A 80 2.38 6.22 -7.23
C ALA A 80 3.17 7.31 -7.97
N GLU A 81 4.48 7.14 -8.14
CA GLU A 81 5.33 8.04 -8.94
C GLU A 81 4.86 8.11 -10.40
N GLU A 82 4.64 6.97 -11.04
CA GLU A 82 4.12 6.89 -12.41
C GLU A 82 2.74 7.58 -12.54
N MET A 83 1.80 7.30 -11.64
CA MET A 83 0.46 7.91 -11.65
C MET A 83 0.52 9.44 -11.50
N LEU A 84 1.35 9.94 -10.58
CA LEU A 84 1.43 11.37 -10.28
C LEU A 84 2.23 12.15 -11.33
N SER A 85 3.22 11.54 -11.98
CA SER A 85 4.04 12.19 -13.01
C SER A 85 3.24 12.73 -14.21
N ALA A 86 2.07 12.12 -14.49
CA ALA A 86 1.16 12.53 -15.56
C ALA A 86 0.06 13.51 -15.09
N CYS A 87 0.06 13.90 -13.83
CA CYS A 87 -0.98 14.72 -13.21
C CYS A 87 -0.56 16.20 -13.08
N ALA A 88 -1.55 17.07 -12.84
CA ALA A 88 -1.31 18.49 -12.61
C ALA A 88 -0.57 18.73 -11.27
N ASN A 89 0.28 19.76 -11.22
CA ASN A 89 0.97 20.18 -10.00
C ASN A 89 0.01 20.32 -8.82
N GLY A 90 0.42 19.82 -7.65
CA GLY A 90 -0.38 19.81 -6.43
C GLY A 90 -1.33 18.61 -6.31
N THR A 91 -1.45 17.78 -7.35
CA THR A 91 -2.16 16.50 -7.22
C THR A 91 -1.41 15.60 -6.24
N PHE A 92 -2.15 14.95 -5.34
CA PHE A 92 -1.59 14.07 -4.32
C PHE A 92 -2.44 12.82 -4.12
N LEU A 93 -1.84 11.81 -3.51
CA LEU A 93 -2.53 10.60 -3.05
C LEU A 93 -2.01 10.16 -1.69
N LEU A 94 -2.87 9.46 -0.95
CA LEU A 94 -2.51 8.78 0.30
C LEU A 94 -2.30 7.30 0.03
N ARG A 95 -1.19 6.76 0.54
CA ARG A 95 -0.86 5.34 0.46
C ARG A 95 -0.33 4.80 1.78
N PHE A 96 -0.50 3.50 2.00
CA PHE A 96 0.09 2.82 3.15
C PHE A 96 1.59 2.62 2.94
N SER A 97 2.35 2.82 4.01
CA SER A 97 3.80 2.65 4.00
C SER A 97 4.16 1.17 3.85
N ASP A 98 5.14 0.89 2.99
CA ASP A 98 5.73 -0.43 2.85
C ASP A 98 6.84 -0.69 3.87
N SER A 99 7.39 0.39 4.43
CA SER A 99 8.58 0.38 5.28
C SER A 99 8.29 0.50 6.75
N GLU A 100 7.10 0.96 7.10
CA GLU A 100 6.71 1.30 8.46
C GLU A 100 5.36 0.68 8.78
N LEU A 101 5.29 -0.03 9.92
CA LEU A 101 4.10 -0.73 10.36
C LEU A 101 3.00 0.27 10.69
N GLY A 102 1.86 0.15 9.99
CA GLY A 102 0.72 1.04 10.23
C GLY A 102 1.02 2.50 9.86
N GLY A 103 2.04 2.76 9.04
CA GLY A 103 2.35 4.11 8.56
C GLY A 103 1.49 4.48 7.35
N VAL A 104 1.10 5.75 7.25
CA VAL A 104 0.52 6.35 6.04
C VAL A 104 1.45 7.43 5.50
N THR A 105 1.58 7.54 4.18
CA THR A 105 2.39 8.59 3.54
C THR A 105 1.58 9.31 2.47
N ILE A 106 1.98 10.56 2.21
CA ILE A 106 1.42 11.42 1.18
C ILE A 106 2.46 11.55 0.08
N ALA A 107 2.05 11.25 -1.15
CA ALA A 107 2.83 11.49 -2.35
C ALA A 107 2.17 12.60 -3.17
N TRP A 108 2.94 13.52 -3.72
CA TRP A 108 2.42 14.61 -4.55
C TRP A 108 3.37 14.97 -5.70
N VAL A 109 2.81 15.53 -6.77
CA VAL A 109 3.60 16.09 -7.88
C VAL A 109 3.83 17.59 -7.66
N GLY A 110 5.09 18.02 -7.78
CA GLY A 110 5.51 19.42 -7.69
C GLY A 110 5.54 20.15 -9.04
N GLU A 111 6.08 21.37 -9.04
CA GLU A 111 6.08 22.28 -10.20
C GLU A 111 6.80 21.73 -11.45
N GLN A 112 7.79 20.84 -11.27
CA GLN A 112 8.61 20.30 -12.37
C GLN A 112 8.32 18.83 -12.69
N THR A 113 7.08 18.35 -12.47
CA THR A 113 6.69 16.93 -12.62
C THR A 113 7.42 15.93 -11.74
N GLU A 114 8.28 16.43 -10.83
CA GLU A 114 8.93 15.63 -9.80
C GLU A 114 7.90 15.18 -8.76
N VAL A 115 7.96 13.90 -8.39
CA VAL A 115 7.09 13.31 -7.37
C VAL A 115 7.82 13.24 -6.05
N PHE A 116 7.24 13.87 -5.05
CA PHE A 116 7.75 13.87 -3.69
C PHE A 116 6.92 12.96 -2.80
N MET A 117 7.52 12.48 -1.72
CA MET A 117 6.88 11.61 -0.74
C MET A 117 7.31 11.98 0.67
N LEU A 118 6.34 12.25 1.53
CA LEU A 118 6.61 12.53 2.94
C LEU A 118 7.05 11.25 3.66
N GLN A 119 7.79 11.43 4.76
CA GLN A 119 7.99 10.33 5.70
C GLN A 119 6.63 9.84 6.23
N PRO A 120 6.48 8.53 6.50
CA PRO A 120 5.23 8.02 7.05
C PRO A 120 4.90 8.65 8.41
N PHE A 121 3.60 8.73 8.70
CA PHE A 121 3.03 9.14 9.99
C PHE A 121 2.49 7.94 10.77
#